data_AF-A0A5Q4G8C5-F1
#
_entry.id   AF-A0A5Q4G8C5-F1
#
_cell.length_a   1.000
_cell.length_b   1.000
_cell.length_c   1.000
_cell.angle_alpha   90.00
_cell.angle_beta   90.00
_cell.angle_gamma   90.00
#
_symmetry.space_group_name_H-M   'P 1'
#
loop_
_entity.id
_entity.type
_entity.pdbx_description
1 polymer ?
#
loop_
_entity_poly.entity_id
_entity_poly.type
_entity_poly.pdbx_seq_one_letter_code
_entity_poly.pdbx_strand_id
1 'polypeptide(L)'
;MRGLEPGAQPLTAVRQAHASYARTMSDTPDRTFDTERLLALKDVAGAHARALGRWATAFAAQASAGDGDLGQTTKTSPGDMVTFADAEVQRRLVVALREAAPEVGFVGEEGLDEAEPGAPTWVIDPIDGTHNFVRGYPGFCVSIGLVVDEEAVL
;
A
#
# COMPACT_ATOMS: atom_id res chain seq x y z
N MET A 1 13.23 -41.02 18.13
CA MET A 1 13.35 -39.62 18.62
C MET A 1 12.32 -38.80 17.86
N ARG A 2 11.47 -38.05 18.58
CA ARG A 2 10.17 -37.52 18.15
C ARG A 2 10.26 -36.49 17.02
N GLY A 3 9.32 -36.56 16.08
CA GLY A 3 9.05 -35.53 15.09
C GLY A 3 8.45 -34.27 15.73
N LEU A 4 8.75 -33.12 15.12
CA LEU A 4 8.17 -31.82 15.42
C LEU A 4 7.07 -31.55 14.38
N GLU A 5 5.83 -31.49 14.83
CA GLU A 5 4.67 -31.02 14.05
C GLU A 5 4.65 -29.47 14.03
N PRO A 6 4.23 -28.82 12.94
CA PRO A 6 4.04 -27.37 12.91
C PRO A 6 2.77 -26.97 13.68
N GLY A 7 2.93 -26.13 14.71
CA GLY A 7 1.83 -25.59 15.50
C GLY A 7 1.00 -24.58 14.71
N ALA A 8 -0.15 -25.02 14.20
CA ALA A 8 -1.22 -24.11 13.79
C ALA A 8 -1.73 -23.36 15.03
N GLN A 9 -1.69 -22.03 15.00
CA GLN A 9 -2.36 -21.23 16.02
C GLN A 9 -3.87 -21.48 15.96
N PRO A 10 -4.55 -21.73 17.10
CA PRO A 10 -5.97 -22.03 17.07
C PRO A 10 -6.80 -20.78 16.73
N LEU A 11 -7.79 -20.96 15.85
CA LEU A 11 -8.75 -19.96 15.34
C LEU A 11 -9.52 -19.20 16.45
N THR A 12 -9.39 -19.61 17.71
CA THR A 12 -9.91 -18.92 18.89
C THR A 12 -9.16 -17.63 19.23
N ALA A 13 -7.88 -17.51 18.90
CA ALA A 13 -7.09 -16.31 19.21
C ALA A 13 -7.53 -15.08 18.38
N VAL A 14 -7.92 -15.29 17.12
CA VAL A 14 -8.42 -14.23 16.22
C VAL A 14 -9.76 -13.66 16.71
N ARG A 15 -10.65 -14.50 17.27
CA ARG A 15 -11.93 -14.05 17.83
C ARG A 15 -11.79 -13.28 19.15
N GLN A 16 -10.80 -13.62 19.97
CA GLN A 16 -10.54 -12.89 21.21
C GLN A 16 -9.95 -11.51 20.95
N ALA A 17 -9.08 -11.36 19.94
CA ALA A 17 -8.57 -10.06 19.49
C ALA A 17 -9.72 -9.12 19.07
N HIS A 18 -10.69 -9.62 18.29
CA HIS A 18 -11.90 -8.86 17.90
C HIS A 18 -12.72 -8.36 19.10
N ALA A 19 -12.90 -9.20 20.14
CA ALA A 19 -13.75 -8.87 21.29
C ALA A 19 -13.07 -7.95 22.33
N SER A 20 -11.74 -7.96 22.42
CA SER A 20 -10.99 -6.94 23.18
C SER A 20 -10.95 -5.60 22.44
N TYR A 21 -10.89 -5.62 21.10
CA TYR A 21 -10.80 -4.42 20.26
C TYR A 21 -12.10 -3.60 20.22
N ALA A 22 -13.25 -4.27 20.12
CA ALA A 22 -14.57 -3.62 20.18
C ALA A 22 -14.82 -2.82 21.47
N ARG A 23 -14.05 -3.09 22.55
CA ARG A 23 -14.14 -2.33 23.80
C ARG A 23 -13.32 -1.05 23.80
N THR A 24 -12.28 -0.96 22.95
CA THR A 24 -11.43 0.23 22.81
C THR A 24 -12.06 1.27 21.87
N MET A 25 -12.99 0.86 20.98
CA MET A 25 -13.76 1.76 20.10
C MET A 25 -14.62 2.80 20.84
N SER A 26 -14.84 2.63 22.15
CA SER A 26 -15.66 3.57 22.94
C SER A 26 -14.94 4.86 23.35
N ASP A 27 -13.62 4.94 23.19
CA ASP A 27 -12.80 6.09 23.64
C ASP A 27 -12.16 6.88 22.48
N THR A 28 -12.42 6.51 21.22
CA THR A 28 -11.94 7.29 20.07
C THR A 28 -12.73 8.60 19.99
N PRO A 29 -12.08 9.78 20.00
CA PRO A 29 -12.80 11.04 19.85
C PRO A 29 -13.60 11.02 18.54
N ASP A 30 -14.80 11.63 18.58
CA ASP A 30 -15.67 11.83 17.42
C ASP A 30 -14.92 12.62 16.33
N ARG A 31 -14.16 11.91 15.49
CA ARG A 31 -13.48 12.45 14.32
C ARG A 31 -14.41 12.23 13.15
N THR A 32 -15.39 13.11 13.02
CA THR A 32 -16.19 13.17 11.81
C THR A 32 -15.32 13.65 10.66
N PHE A 33 -15.00 12.75 9.74
CA PHE A 33 -14.33 13.11 8.48
C PHE A 33 -15.39 13.43 7.44
N ASP A 34 -15.20 14.53 6.73
CA ASP A 34 -16.08 14.92 5.63
C ASP A 34 -15.92 13.93 4.47
N THR A 35 -16.88 13.01 4.35
CA THR A 35 -16.89 11.98 3.31
C THR A 35 -16.90 12.58 1.91
N GLU A 36 -17.60 13.71 1.66
CA GLU A 36 -17.59 14.34 0.33
C GLU A 36 -16.20 14.85 -0.02
N ARG A 37 -15.51 15.47 0.95
CA ARG A 37 -14.12 15.88 0.79
C ARG A 37 -13.20 14.70 0.52
N LEU A 38 -13.35 13.58 1.24
CA LEU A 38 -12.54 12.38 1.01
C LEU A 38 -12.79 11.79 -0.38
N LEU A 39 -14.05 11.71 -0.82
CA LEU A 39 -14.41 11.25 -2.16
C LEU A 39 -13.83 12.14 -3.27
N ALA A 40 -13.71 13.45 -3.03
CA ALA A 40 -13.09 14.37 -3.99
C ALA A 40 -11.59 14.08 -4.22
N LEU A 41 -10.91 13.40 -3.28
CA LEU A 41 -9.50 13.00 -3.44
C LEU A 41 -9.32 11.88 -4.46
N LYS A 42 -10.39 11.15 -4.83
CA LYS A 42 -10.36 10.07 -5.81
C LYS A 42 -9.73 10.48 -7.14
N ASP A 43 -10.10 11.65 -7.65
CA ASP A 43 -9.61 12.12 -8.95
C ASP A 43 -8.14 12.50 -8.88
N VAL A 44 -7.71 13.10 -7.77
CA VAL A 44 -6.30 13.42 -7.50
C VAL A 44 -5.47 12.13 -7.44
N ALA A 45 -5.87 11.19 -6.58
CA ALA A 45 -5.20 9.90 -6.43
C ALA A 45 -5.14 9.12 -7.75
N GLY A 46 -6.28 9.00 -8.45
CA GLY A 46 -6.38 8.30 -9.72
C GLY A 46 -5.57 8.97 -10.85
N ALA A 47 -5.44 10.29 -10.86
CA ALA A 47 -4.60 10.99 -11.84
C ALA A 47 -3.11 10.72 -11.58
N HIS A 48 -2.66 10.81 -10.33
CA HIS A 48 -1.28 10.54 -9.95
C HIS A 48 -0.90 9.08 -10.17
N ALA A 49 -1.73 8.12 -9.74
CA ALA A 49 -1.50 6.69 -9.97
C ALA A 49 -1.34 6.37 -11.47
N ARG A 50 -2.21 6.92 -12.32
CA ARG A 50 -2.11 6.75 -13.79
C ARG A 50 -0.83 7.38 -14.36
N ALA A 51 -0.44 8.56 -13.88
CA ALA A 51 0.79 9.21 -14.34
C ALA A 51 2.03 8.41 -13.93
N LEU A 52 2.06 7.90 -12.70
CA LEU A 52 3.15 7.11 -12.17
C LEU A 52 3.23 5.72 -12.83
N GLY A 53 2.12 5.07 -13.14
CA GLY A 53 2.11 3.83 -13.91
C GLY A 53 2.69 4.00 -15.33
N ARG A 54 2.40 5.12 -15.99
CA ARG A 54 3.05 5.47 -17.28
C ARG A 54 4.54 5.73 -17.13
N TRP A 55 4.93 6.43 -16.07
CA TRP A 55 6.35 6.66 -15.77
C TRP A 55 7.08 5.33 -15.52
N ALA A 56 6.51 4.44 -14.71
CA ALA A 56 7.08 3.13 -14.41
C ALA A 56 7.22 2.26 -15.67
N THR A 57 6.22 2.30 -16.56
CA THR A 57 6.29 1.64 -17.87
C THR A 57 7.47 2.16 -18.70
N ALA A 58 7.64 3.48 -18.78
CA ALA A 58 8.72 4.09 -19.54
C ALA A 58 10.10 3.80 -18.92
N PHE A 59 10.19 3.83 -17.59
CA PHE A 59 11.40 3.47 -16.84
C PHE A 59 11.82 2.02 -17.13
N ALA A 60 10.88 1.07 -17.04
CA ALA A 60 11.17 -0.33 -17.32
C ALA A 60 11.61 -0.58 -18.77
N ALA A 61 10.97 0.10 -19.73
CA ALA A 61 11.36 0.03 -21.14
C ALA A 61 12.78 0.59 -21.38
N GLN A 62 13.15 1.68 -20.72
CA GLN A 62 14.50 2.25 -20.80
C GLN A 62 15.55 1.33 -20.19
N ALA A 63 15.27 0.74 -19.03
CA ALA A 63 16.17 -0.23 -18.39
C ALA A 63 16.39 -1.46 -19.28
N SER A 64 15.32 -1.96 -19.92
CA SER A 64 15.39 -3.13 -20.81
C SER A 64 16.10 -2.86 -22.15
N ALA A 65 16.13 -1.61 -22.62
CA ALA A 65 16.74 -1.24 -23.89
C ALA A 65 18.25 -0.92 -23.81
N GLY A 66 18.82 -0.84 -22.61
CA GLY A 66 20.25 -0.67 -22.36
C GLY A 66 20.79 -1.70 -21.37
N ASP A 67 21.99 -1.47 -20.82
CA ASP A 67 22.54 -2.24 -19.69
C ASP A 67 21.97 -1.73 -18.33
N GLY A 68 20.73 -1.24 -18.33
CA GLY A 68 20.11 -0.61 -17.17
C GLY A 68 19.60 -1.63 -16.15
N ASP A 69 19.93 -1.43 -14.88
CA ASP A 69 19.38 -2.22 -13.78
C ASP A 69 18.06 -1.57 -13.28
N LEU A 70 17.02 -2.38 -13.07
CA LEU A 70 15.79 -1.96 -12.40
C LEU A 70 15.99 -1.69 -10.89
N GLY A 71 17.20 -1.96 -10.37
CA GLY A 71 17.52 -1.83 -8.96
C GLY A 71 16.75 -2.85 -8.14
N GLN A 72 16.67 -4.09 -8.64
CA GLN A 72 15.89 -5.16 -8.01
C GLN A 72 16.58 -5.64 -6.74
N THR A 73 15.83 -5.69 -5.65
CA THR A 73 16.28 -6.28 -4.39
C THR A 73 15.21 -7.22 -3.86
N THR A 74 15.60 -8.11 -2.96
CA THR A 74 14.69 -9.05 -2.31
C THR A 74 14.44 -8.59 -0.88
N LYS A 75 13.17 -8.45 -0.49
CA LYS A 75 12.77 -8.07 0.88
C LYS A 75 12.95 -9.24 1.84
N THR A 76 11.96 -10.16 1.92
CA THR A 76 11.95 -11.23 2.93
C THR A 76 12.09 -12.64 2.36
N SER A 77 11.71 -12.86 1.10
CA SER A 77 11.81 -14.16 0.43
C SER A 77 12.12 -13.99 -1.05
N PRO A 78 12.68 -14.99 -1.76
CA PRO A 78 13.05 -14.85 -3.17
C PRO A 78 11.91 -14.45 -4.14
N GLY A 79 10.65 -14.57 -3.72
CA GLY A 79 9.48 -14.11 -4.48
C GLY A 79 9.00 -12.69 -4.13
N ASP A 80 9.53 -12.12 -3.05
CA ASP A 80 9.22 -10.81 -2.50
C ASP A 80 10.26 -9.79 -3.01
N MET A 81 10.06 -9.40 -4.27
CA MET A 81 10.96 -8.51 -5.00
C MET A 81 10.46 -7.08 -4.89
N VAL A 82 11.39 -6.15 -4.75
CA VAL A 82 11.13 -4.71 -4.84
C VAL A 82 12.14 -4.09 -5.78
N THR A 83 11.72 -3.09 -6.54
CA THR A 83 12.57 -2.35 -7.47
C THR A 83 12.75 -0.90 -7.04
N PHE A 84 13.67 -0.19 -7.68
CA PHE A 84 13.75 1.27 -7.55
C PHE A 84 12.43 1.96 -7.91
N ALA A 85 11.67 1.40 -8.85
CA ALA A 85 10.39 1.97 -9.28
C ALA A 85 9.36 1.94 -8.14
N ASP A 86 9.31 0.88 -7.34
CA ASP A 86 8.39 0.77 -6.19
C ASP A 86 8.61 1.93 -5.21
N ALA A 87 9.85 2.11 -4.76
CA ALA A 87 10.22 3.17 -3.83
C ALA A 87 9.93 4.57 -4.39
N GLU A 88 10.23 4.81 -5.67
CA GLU A 88 10.04 6.11 -6.29
C GLU A 88 8.55 6.42 -6.58
N VAL A 89 7.75 5.42 -6.94
CA VAL A 89 6.29 5.57 -7.06
C VAL A 89 5.69 5.88 -5.70
N GLN A 90 6.01 5.13 -4.65
CA GLN A 90 5.51 5.39 -3.30
C GLN A 90 5.83 6.83 -2.87
N ARG A 91 7.11 7.22 -2.97
CA ARG A 91 7.57 8.54 -2.56
C ARG A 91 6.82 9.67 -3.28
N ARG A 92 6.68 9.58 -4.60
CA ARG A 92 6.00 10.62 -5.40
C ARG A 92 4.51 10.68 -5.11
N LEU A 93 3.86 9.53 -4.93
CA LEU A 93 2.44 9.45 -4.63
C LEU A 93 2.14 10.04 -3.24
N VAL A 94 2.95 9.70 -2.24
CA VAL A 94 2.85 10.24 -0.87
C VAL A 94 3.01 11.76 -0.87
N VAL A 95 4.01 12.31 -1.57
CA VAL A 95 4.19 13.77 -1.67
C VAL A 95 2.94 14.44 -2.23
N ALA A 96 2.44 13.97 -3.38
CA ALA A 96 1.29 14.58 -4.03
C ALA A 96 0.00 14.50 -3.19
N LEU A 97 -0.24 13.36 -2.54
CA LEU A 97 -1.43 13.17 -1.72
C LEU A 97 -1.36 13.93 -0.40
N ARG A 98 -0.17 14.05 0.20
CA ARG A 98 0.02 14.83 1.42
C ARG A 98 -0.15 16.33 1.17
N GLU A 99 0.21 16.82 -0.02
CA GLU A 99 -0.11 18.20 -0.44
C GLU A 99 -1.62 18.43 -0.57
N ALA A 100 -2.38 17.42 -1.03
CA ALA A 100 -3.82 17.52 -1.21
C ALA A 100 -4.61 17.35 0.11
N ALA A 101 -4.15 16.48 1.01
CA ALA A 101 -4.81 16.14 2.27
C ALA A 101 -3.77 15.81 3.35
N PRO A 102 -3.18 16.81 4.03
CA PRO A 102 -2.13 16.61 5.03
C PRO A 102 -2.61 15.88 6.30
N GLU A 103 -3.92 15.79 6.51
CA GLU A 103 -4.55 15.09 7.64
C GLU A 103 -4.70 13.58 7.44
N VAL A 104 -4.51 13.07 6.22
CA VAL A 104 -4.70 11.64 5.89
C VAL A 104 -3.37 10.90 6.06
N GLY A 105 -3.41 9.78 6.78
CA GLY A 105 -2.25 8.91 7.00
C GLY A 105 -1.91 8.06 5.77
N PHE A 106 -0.83 7.30 5.86
CA PHE A 106 -0.35 6.44 4.78
C PHE A 106 0.12 5.08 5.28
N VAL A 107 -0.24 4.03 4.55
CA VAL A 107 0.35 2.70 4.64
C VAL A 107 0.80 2.30 3.25
N GLY A 108 2.03 1.83 3.13
CA GLY A 108 2.62 1.41 1.86
C GLY A 108 3.47 0.16 2.01
N GLU A 109 3.54 -0.63 0.95
CA GLU A 109 4.28 -1.90 0.93
C GLU A 109 5.79 -1.74 1.22
N GLU A 110 6.34 -0.54 0.98
CA GLU A 110 7.77 -0.25 1.15
C GLU A 110 8.12 0.33 2.53
N GLY A 111 7.50 -0.21 3.58
CA GLY A 111 7.81 0.13 4.97
C GLY A 111 7.27 1.47 5.44
N LEU A 112 6.22 1.98 4.79
CA LEU A 112 5.50 3.17 5.22
C LEU A 112 4.32 2.75 6.09
N ASP A 113 4.30 3.19 7.35
CA ASP A 113 3.19 2.97 8.28
C ASP A 113 3.01 4.22 9.15
N GLU A 114 2.01 5.01 8.80
CA GLU A 114 1.55 6.21 9.50
C GLU A 114 0.06 6.08 9.86
N ALA A 115 -0.47 4.85 9.90
CA ALA A 115 -1.86 4.61 10.23
C ALA A 115 -2.14 4.99 11.69
N GLU A 116 -3.23 5.71 11.91
CA GLU A 116 -3.75 6.01 13.23
C GLU A 116 -5.13 5.37 13.37
N PRO A 117 -5.47 4.73 14.51
CA PRO A 117 -6.77 4.09 14.69
C PRO A 117 -7.93 5.07 14.42
N GLY A 118 -8.83 4.65 13.52
CA GLY A 118 -10.00 5.42 13.09
C GLY A 118 -9.69 6.67 12.25
N ALA A 119 -8.45 6.90 11.81
CA ALA A 119 -8.11 7.99 10.91
C ALA A 119 -8.12 7.52 9.43
N PRO A 120 -8.52 8.40 8.49
CA PRO A 120 -8.38 8.18 7.08
C PRO A 120 -6.93 7.86 6.74
N THR A 121 -6.73 6.78 6.00
CA THR A 121 -5.41 6.27 5.65
C THR A 121 -5.39 5.81 4.21
N TRP A 122 -4.48 6.35 3.41
CA TRP A 122 -4.18 5.82 2.08
C TRP A 122 -3.43 4.51 2.20
N VAL A 123 -3.90 3.47 1.53
CA VAL A 123 -3.21 2.20 1.38
C VAL A 123 -2.66 2.12 -0.03
N ILE A 124 -1.35 1.95 -0.17
CA ILE A 124 -0.62 2.07 -1.44
C ILE A 124 0.15 0.78 -1.70
N ASP A 125 -0.08 0.20 -2.89
CA ASP A 125 0.84 -0.75 -3.52
C ASP A 125 1.45 -0.04 -4.74
N PRO A 126 2.74 0.36 -4.67
CA PRO A 126 3.38 1.15 -5.71
C PRO A 126 3.47 0.43 -7.06
N ILE A 127 3.68 -0.89 -7.07
CA ILE A 127 3.73 -1.73 -8.27
C ILE A 127 3.08 -3.08 -7.94
N ASP A 128 1.75 -3.12 -7.97
CA ASP A 128 1.02 -4.39 -7.88
C ASP A 128 1.32 -5.21 -9.13
N GLY A 129 1.88 -6.40 -8.95
CA GLY A 129 2.41 -7.23 -10.02
C GLY A 129 3.90 -7.03 -10.31
N THR A 130 4.72 -6.74 -9.28
CA THR A 130 6.19 -6.56 -9.39
C THR A 130 6.88 -7.67 -10.19
N HIS A 131 6.39 -8.91 -10.10
CA HIS A 131 6.91 -10.02 -10.89
C HIS A 131 6.76 -9.83 -12.41
N ASN A 132 5.60 -9.31 -12.84
CA ASN A 132 5.37 -8.98 -14.25
C ASN A 132 6.21 -7.78 -14.65
N PHE A 133 6.26 -6.76 -13.78
CA PHE A 133 7.05 -5.54 -13.99
C PHE A 133 8.53 -5.85 -14.26
N VAL A 134 9.16 -6.62 -13.38
CA VAL A 134 10.57 -7.04 -13.49
C VAL A 134 10.87 -7.80 -14.78
N ARG A 135 9.91 -8.60 -15.25
CA ARG A 135 10.06 -9.40 -16.48
C ARG A 135 9.69 -8.65 -17.76
N GLY A 136 9.25 -7.40 -17.64
CA GLY A 136 8.73 -6.61 -18.77
C GLY A 136 7.40 -7.15 -19.33
N TYR A 137 6.67 -7.94 -18.56
CA TYR A 137 5.36 -8.46 -18.95
C TYR A 137 4.26 -7.44 -18.67
N PRO A 138 3.23 -7.36 -19.54
CA PRO A 138 2.06 -6.54 -19.24
C PRO A 138 1.32 -7.09 -18.01
N GLY A 139 0.61 -6.22 -17.30
CA GLY A 139 -0.19 -6.60 -16.14
C GLY A 139 0.47 -6.27 -14.81
N PHE A 140 0.89 -5.02 -14.65
CA PHE A 140 1.15 -4.39 -13.35
C PHE A 140 0.34 -3.10 -13.25
N CYS A 141 0.14 -2.58 -12.04
CA CYS A 141 -0.49 -1.27 -11.84
C CYS A 141 0.07 -0.52 -10.62
N VAL A 142 -0.30 0.75 -10.48
CA VAL A 142 -0.17 1.47 -9.21
C VAL A 142 -1.52 1.37 -8.53
N SER A 143 -1.60 0.67 -7.40
CA SER A 143 -2.83 0.49 -6.64
C SER A 143 -2.87 1.46 -5.47
N ILE A 144 -4.04 2.07 -5.27
CA ILE A 144 -4.27 3.01 -4.19
C ILE A 144 -5.73 2.91 -3.75
N GLY A 145 -5.94 2.80 -2.44
CA GLY A 145 -7.26 2.86 -1.81
C GLY A 145 -7.27 3.76 -0.59
N LEU A 146 -8.44 4.23 -0.19
CA LEU A 146 -8.62 4.99 1.05
C LEU A 146 -9.42 4.18 2.04
N VAL A 147 -8.94 4.11 3.28
CA VAL A 147 -9.60 3.40 4.38
C VAL A 147 -9.94 4.39 5.49
N VAL A 148 -11.14 4.27 6.06
CA VAL A 148 -11.60 5.03 7.24
C VAL A 148 -12.26 4.03 8.19
N ASP A 149 -11.90 4.06 9.47
CA ASP A 149 -12.42 3.10 10.48
C ASP A 149 -12.33 1.63 10.02
N GLU A 150 -11.21 1.27 9.38
CA GLU A 150 -10.95 -0.06 8.80
C GLU A 150 -11.87 -0.46 7.63
N GLU A 151 -12.72 0.44 7.15
CA GLU A 151 -13.54 0.23 5.96
C GLU A 151 -12.98 0.96 4.73
N ALA A 152 -12.93 0.25 3.59
CA ALA A 152 -12.53 0.83 2.32
C ALA A 152 -13.62 1.78 1.80
N VAL A 153 -13.24 3.02 1.52
CA VAL A 153 -14.15 4.08 1.03
C VAL A 153 -13.86 4.52 -0.40
N LEU A 154 -12.63 4.32 -0.89
CA LEU A 154 -12.20 4.58 -2.28
C LEU A 154 -11.32 3.45 -2.83
#